data_AF-A0A9X1QVJ8-F1
#
_entry.id   AF-A0A9X1QVJ8-F1
#
_cell.length_a   1.000
_cell.length_b   1.000
_cell.length_c   1.000
_cell.angle_alpha   90.00
_cell.angle_beta   90.00
_cell.angle_gamma   90.00
#
_symmetry.space_group_name_H-M   'P 1'
#
loop_
_entity.id
_entity.type
_entity.pdbx_description
1 polymer ?
#
loop_
_entity_poly.entity_id
_entity_poly.type
_entity_poly.pdbx_seq_one_letter_code
_entity_poly.pdbx_strand_id
1 'polypeptide(L)'
;MTFVKSILIFLKKHFVGGVSYLFVLLFVYAAVSKALDFETFTVQLAQSPLLSAYAAIVAWAVPGLEILIAVLLNIPKYRIPALYASFTLMIMFTAYIYIILNFSEFIPCSCGGVLEKLSWTQHLIFNIVFIILAGVAIFFTAQRNIKKTLLLHATLAIFGVAAVTLLFAFSEKKMHRNNAFQRRYPHHPANEIHKLDLEFNSYYFGGFNQDSLYLGNASAPMHLLALDRDRLDTIHRVLTISNPNLAFRYLQTHVDSSTVYSMDGTVPVIFQGDLANLNGMQQPFKIPQFINAVPIKGKAFVFRAFDAQTGGNIIGQFSLDAETKIEYYPNILQAKGDVFFDTDGILLYNKLLQKALYVYFYRNEYDVANRDFSLDYRGRTIDTISVAQLDVRTIETKNEKKLGKNPIRVNLQAATHGKYLFIQSDRLGKYESEKMLKGASIIDVYNLQSKTYDFSFYLYHPGLEKLKEFRVDGLTLYALVDHYLIEYHLDNTLFKMDSKI
;
A
#
# COMPACT_ATOMS: atom_id res chain seq x y z
N MET A 1 70.22 7.90 -12.88
CA MET A 1 68.97 8.68 -12.74
C MET A 1 67.99 8.53 -13.91
N THR A 2 68.46 8.20 -15.13
CA THR A 2 67.63 7.97 -16.34
C THR A 2 66.92 6.60 -16.35
N PHE A 3 67.56 5.54 -15.85
CA PHE A 3 66.98 4.19 -15.79
C PHE A 3 65.74 4.09 -14.88
N VAL A 4 65.81 4.68 -13.67
CA VAL A 4 64.70 4.73 -12.71
C VAL A 4 63.51 5.51 -13.26
N LYS A 5 63.75 6.62 -13.98
CA LYS A 5 62.68 7.39 -14.65
C LYS A 5 61.99 6.59 -15.77
N SER A 6 62.77 5.82 -16.55
CA SER A 6 62.23 4.95 -17.60
C SER A 6 61.34 3.84 -17.04
N ILE A 7 61.80 3.17 -15.97
CA ILE A 7 61.01 2.14 -15.26
C ILE A 7 59.73 2.74 -14.67
N LEU A 8 59.79 3.93 -14.09
CA LEU A 8 58.62 4.60 -13.51
C LEU A 8 57.58 4.98 -14.58
N ILE A 9 58.01 5.41 -15.76
CA ILE A 9 57.12 5.72 -16.90
C ILE A 9 56.48 4.44 -17.44
N PHE A 10 57.25 3.36 -17.55
CA PHE A 10 56.76 2.04 -17.96
C PHE A 10 55.70 1.52 -16.98
N LEU A 11 56.01 1.48 -15.68
CA LEU A 11 55.08 1.03 -14.63
C LEU A 11 53.78 1.84 -14.61
N LYS A 12 53.87 3.18 -14.75
CA LYS A 12 52.68 4.04 -14.82
C LYS A 12 51.79 3.71 -16.03
N LYS A 13 52.39 3.50 -17.21
CA LYS A 13 51.65 3.20 -18.43
C LYS A 13 50.97 1.82 -18.36
N HIS A 14 51.67 0.81 -17.84
CA HIS A 14 51.12 -0.53 -17.66
C HIS A 14 50.05 -0.59 -16.57
N PHE A 15 50.23 0.17 -15.48
CA PHE A 15 49.21 0.28 -14.42
C PHE A 15 47.90 0.89 -14.94
N VAL A 16 47.97 2.02 -15.66
CA VAL A 16 46.78 2.66 -16.23
C VAL A 16 46.07 1.74 -17.23
N GLY A 17 46.84 1.02 -18.05
CA GLY A 17 46.30 -0.01 -18.94
C GLY A 17 45.60 -1.13 -18.18
N GLY A 18 46.26 -1.69 -17.15
CA GLY A 18 45.70 -2.75 -16.31
C GLY A 18 44.40 -2.34 -15.62
N VAL A 19 44.36 -1.16 -15.01
CA VAL A 19 43.13 -0.62 -14.40
C VAL A 19 42.03 -0.44 -15.46
N SER A 20 42.37 0.06 -16.65
CA SER A 20 41.39 0.20 -17.74
C SER A 20 40.77 -1.15 -18.14
N TYR A 21 41.57 -2.21 -18.27
CA TYR A 21 41.06 -3.54 -18.60
C TYR A 21 40.21 -4.15 -17.48
N LEU A 22 40.55 -3.89 -16.21
CA LEU A 22 39.71 -4.31 -15.08
C LEU A 22 38.31 -3.65 -15.12
N PHE A 23 38.24 -2.35 -15.42
CA PHE A 23 36.96 -1.66 -15.60
C PHE A 23 36.17 -2.16 -16.81
N VAL A 24 36.85 -2.46 -17.92
CA VAL A 24 36.21 -3.07 -19.10
C VAL A 24 35.57 -4.40 -18.72
N LEU A 25 36.30 -5.28 -18.04
CA LEU A 25 35.77 -6.57 -17.59
C LEU A 25 34.56 -6.38 -16.67
N LEU A 26 34.67 -5.50 -15.67
CA LEU A 26 33.60 -5.22 -14.72
C LEU A 26 32.32 -4.71 -15.41
N PHE A 27 32.44 -3.68 -16.25
CA PHE A 27 31.27 -3.06 -16.88
C PHE A 27 30.64 -3.93 -17.96
N VAL A 28 31.43 -4.67 -18.76
CA VAL A 28 30.87 -5.62 -19.72
C VAL A 28 30.13 -6.73 -18.99
N TYR A 29 30.73 -7.30 -17.94
CA TYR A 29 30.08 -8.32 -17.13
C TYR A 29 28.76 -7.81 -16.52
N ALA A 30 28.81 -6.64 -15.88
CA ALA A 30 27.66 -6.05 -15.21
C ALA A 30 26.54 -5.68 -16.20
N ALA A 31 26.87 -5.18 -17.39
CA ALA A 31 25.87 -4.83 -18.41
C ALA A 31 25.23 -6.08 -19.04
N VAL A 32 26.04 -7.09 -19.38
CA VAL A 32 25.54 -8.34 -19.96
C VAL A 32 24.65 -9.08 -18.97
N SER A 33 25.04 -9.16 -17.69
CA SER A 33 24.21 -9.79 -16.66
C SER A 33 22.84 -9.11 -16.52
N LYS A 34 22.78 -7.77 -16.60
CA LYS A 34 21.52 -7.01 -16.57
C LYS A 34 20.70 -7.17 -17.85
N ALA A 35 21.36 -7.31 -19.01
CA ALA A 35 20.69 -7.48 -20.29
C ALA A 35 20.08 -8.89 -20.44
N LEU A 36 20.73 -9.93 -19.90
CA LEU A 36 20.23 -11.30 -19.94
C LEU A 36 18.98 -11.50 -19.09
N ASP A 37 18.87 -10.80 -17.96
CA ASP A 37 17.71 -10.83 -17.07
C ASP A 37 17.10 -9.44 -16.90
N PHE A 38 16.77 -8.82 -18.03
CA PHE A 38 16.34 -7.41 -18.08
C PHE A 38 15.01 -7.17 -17.37
N GLU A 39 14.09 -8.14 -17.43
CA GLU A 39 12.79 -8.05 -16.76
C GLU A 39 12.98 -8.02 -15.24
N THR A 40 13.71 -8.98 -14.68
CA THR A 40 14.00 -9.03 -13.23
C THR A 40 14.77 -7.79 -12.79
N PHE A 41 15.76 -7.33 -13.56
CA PHE A 41 16.48 -6.10 -13.26
C PHE A 41 15.55 -4.87 -13.21
N THR A 42 14.63 -4.76 -14.18
CA THR A 42 13.66 -3.66 -14.21
C THR A 42 12.72 -3.71 -13.00
N VAL A 43 12.25 -4.90 -12.61
CA VAL A 43 11.41 -5.11 -11.42
C VAL A 43 12.16 -4.75 -10.14
N GLN A 44 13.43 -5.13 -10.02
CA GLN A 44 14.25 -4.78 -8.84
C GLN A 44 14.53 -3.27 -8.74
N LEU A 45 14.80 -2.60 -9.87
CA LEU A 45 14.90 -1.14 -9.93
C LEU A 45 13.58 -0.45 -9.56
N ALA A 46 12.47 -1.06 -9.98
CA ALA A 46 11.12 -0.63 -9.64
C ALA A 46 10.81 -0.76 -8.15
N GLN A 47 11.41 -1.74 -7.46
CA GLN A 47 11.28 -1.86 -6.02
C GLN A 47 12.14 -0.83 -5.30
N SER A 48 13.34 -0.50 -5.80
CA SER A 48 14.21 0.51 -5.17
C SER A 48 13.51 1.87 -5.00
N PRO A 49 13.35 2.41 -3.77
CA PRO A 49 12.61 3.66 -3.57
C PRO A 49 13.28 4.88 -4.20
N LEU A 50 14.60 4.81 -4.44
CA LEU A 50 15.34 5.83 -5.19
C LEU A 50 14.96 5.84 -6.68
N LEU A 51 14.78 4.66 -7.26
CA LEU A 51 14.77 4.48 -8.72
C LEU A 51 13.39 4.10 -9.25
N SER A 52 12.43 3.77 -8.38
CA SER A 52 11.10 3.28 -8.75
C SER A 52 10.40 4.15 -9.79
N ALA A 53 10.38 5.47 -9.56
CA ALA A 53 9.73 6.45 -10.43
C ALA A 53 10.42 6.64 -11.80
N TYR A 54 11.62 6.09 -11.96
CA TYR A 54 12.48 6.19 -13.15
C TYR A 54 12.98 4.82 -13.63
N ALA A 55 12.44 3.71 -13.10
CA ALA A 55 13.00 2.36 -13.27
C ALA A 55 13.17 1.99 -14.74
N ALA A 56 12.18 2.27 -15.59
CA ALA A 56 12.24 2.00 -17.02
C ALA A 56 13.36 2.76 -17.76
N ILE A 57 13.63 4.01 -17.38
CA ILE A 57 14.68 4.82 -18.00
C ILE A 57 16.05 4.33 -17.51
N VAL A 58 16.18 4.10 -16.19
CA VAL A 58 17.41 3.67 -15.55
C VAL A 58 17.81 2.26 -16.00
N ALA A 59 16.83 1.38 -16.22
CA ALA A 59 17.04 0.01 -16.70
C ALA A 59 17.79 -0.03 -18.04
N TRP A 60 17.53 0.92 -18.94
CA TRP A 60 18.26 1.06 -20.20
C TRP A 60 19.53 1.90 -20.07
N ALA A 61 19.46 3.01 -19.32
CA ALA A 61 20.56 3.97 -19.23
C ALA A 61 21.81 3.38 -18.57
N VAL A 62 21.65 2.57 -17.52
CA VAL A 62 22.79 2.02 -16.76
C VAL A 62 23.60 1.02 -17.60
N PRO A 63 23.03 -0.07 -18.15
CA PRO A 63 23.77 -0.98 -19.03
C PRO A 63 24.34 -0.27 -20.27
N GLY A 64 23.60 0.69 -20.84
CA GLY A 64 24.07 1.48 -21.97
C GLY A 64 25.32 2.30 -21.65
N LEU A 65 25.35 2.97 -20.50
CA LEU A 65 26.53 3.72 -20.04
C LEU A 65 27.71 2.79 -19.70
N GLU A 66 27.45 1.64 -19.07
CA GLU A 66 28.47 0.63 -18.76
C GLU A 66 29.18 0.15 -20.04
N ILE A 67 28.42 -0.21 -21.08
CA ILE A 67 28.96 -0.65 -22.38
C ILE A 67 29.71 0.50 -23.06
N LEU A 68 29.12 1.70 -23.09
CA LEU A 68 29.75 2.86 -23.72
C LEU A 68 31.12 3.17 -23.08
N ILE A 69 31.20 3.19 -21.75
CA ILE A 69 32.45 3.45 -21.02
C ILE A 69 33.46 2.33 -21.30
N ALA A 70 33.03 1.06 -21.31
CA ALA A 70 33.92 -0.06 -21.64
C ALA A 70 34.51 0.05 -23.05
N VAL A 71 33.72 0.45 -24.05
CA VAL A 71 34.22 0.70 -25.41
C VAL A 71 35.23 1.85 -25.42
N LEU A 72 34.92 2.96 -24.75
CA LEU A 72 35.81 4.13 -24.72
C LEU A 72 37.15 3.87 -24.00
N LEU A 73 37.18 3.01 -22.97
CA LEU A 73 38.41 2.63 -22.27
C LEU A 73 39.41 1.88 -23.17
N ASN A 74 38.91 1.14 -24.16
CA ASN A 74 39.74 0.42 -25.12
C ASN A 74 40.42 1.35 -26.13
N ILE A 75 39.84 2.53 -26.41
CA ILE A 75 40.37 3.49 -27.36
C ILE A 75 41.37 4.43 -26.66
N PRO A 76 42.68 4.44 -27.04
CA PRO A 76 43.71 5.21 -26.34
C PRO A 76 43.39 6.71 -26.21
N LYS A 77 42.74 7.30 -27.21
CA LYS A 77 42.33 8.71 -27.23
C LYS A 77 41.28 9.04 -26.15
N TYR A 78 40.38 8.10 -25.85
CA TYR A 78 39.25 8.31 -24.93
C TYR A 78 39.46 7.71 -23.54
N ARG A 79 40.59 7.02 -23.31
CA ARG A 79 40.88 6.32 -22.06
C ARG A 79 40.82 7.21 -20.82
N ILE A 80 41.41 8.40 -20.85
CA ILE A 80 41.40 9.30 -19.68
C ILE A 80 39.99 9.84 -19.39
N PRO A 81 39.25 10.41 -20.36
CA PRO A 81 37.84 10.74 -20.15
C PRO A 81 37.00 9.55 -19.65
N ALA A 82 37.21 8.35 -20.19
CA ALA A 82 36.49 7.16 -19.79
C ALA A 82 36.84 6.70 -18.36
N LEU A 83 38.07 6.91 -17.88
CA LEU A 83 38.44 6.68 -16.48
C LEU A 83 37.74 7.67 -15.54
N TYR A 84 37.60 8.96 -15.92
CA TYR A 84 36.79 9.91 -15.15
C TYR A 84 35.31 9.55 -15.13
N ALA A 85 34.76 9.08 -16.25
CA ALA A 85 33.39 8.57 -16.31
C ALA A 85 33.21 7.34 -15.42
N SER A 86 34.16 6.40 -15.46
CA SER A 86 34.19 5.20 -14.60
C SER A 86 34.22 5.59 -13.12
N PHE A 87 35.10 6.52 -12.74
CA PHE A 87 35.20 7.06 -11.38
C PHE A 87 33.86 7.66 -10.90
N THR A 88 33.25 8.51 -11.74
CA THR A 88 31.99 9.18 -11.41
C THR A 88 30.84 8.16 -11.28
N LEU A 89 30.75 7.20 -12.20
CA LEU A 89 29.72 6.16 -12.18
C LEU A 89 29.85 5.28 -10.92
N MET A 90 31.07 4.89 -10.54
CA MET A 90 31.29 4.14 -9.30
C MET A 90 30.93 4.95 -8.05
N ILE A 91 31.17 6.27 -8.03
CA ILE A 91 30.70 7.15 -6.96
C ILE A 91 29.18 7.17 -6.91
N MET A 92 28.49 7.28 -8.05
CA MET A 92 27.03 7.24 -8.09
C MET A 92 26.49 5.91 -7.55
N PHE A 93 27.05 4.78 -7.95
CA PHE A 93 26.68 3.46 -7.40
C PHE A 93 26.98 3.33 -5.90
N THR A 94 28.07 3.93 -5.42
CA THR A 94 28.42 3.94 -3.99
C THR A 94 27.45 4.80 -3.19
N ALA A 95 27.14 6.00 -3.67
CA ALA A 95 26.15 6.90 -3.06
C ALA A 95 24.76 6.26 -3.03
N TYR A 96 24.37 5.58 -4.11
CA TYR A 96 23.14 4.79 -4.19
C TYR A 96 23.04 3.76 -3.06
N ILE A 97 24.05 2.89 -2.94
CA ILE A 97 24.09 1.85 -1.89
C ILE A 97 24.06 2.49 -0.50
N TYR A 98 24.86 3.52 -0.28
CA TYR A 98 24.93 4.20 1.01
C TYR A 98 23.58 4.81 1.43
N ILE A 99 22.89 5.47 0.49
CA ILE A 99 21.57 6.07 0.76
C ILE A 99 20.54 4.98 1.09
N ILE A 100 20.51 3.89 0.33
CA ILE A 100 19.59 2.77 0.62
C ILE A 100 19.83 2.19 2.00
N LEU A 101 21.09 1.93 2.37
CA LEU A 101 21.41 1.30 3.65
C LEU A 101 21.11 2.16 4.88
N ASN A 102 21.09 3.49 4.74
CA ASN A 102 20.98 4.40 5.90
C ASN A 102 19.68 5.21 5.93
N PHE A 103 19.02 5.42 4.78
CA PHE A 103 17.87 6.32 4.65
C PHE A 103 16.65 5.66 4.01
N SER A 104 16.76 4.42 3.53
CA SER A 104 15.61 3.70 3.00
C SER A 104 14.96 2.83 4.06
N GLU A 105 13.64 2.91 4.16
CA GLU A 105 12.83 2.06 5.03
C GLU A 105 12.85 0.58 4.60
N PHE A 106 13.31 0.28 3.38
CA PHE A 106 13.40 -1.09 2.87
C PHE A 106 14.55 -1.26 1.88
N ILE A 107 15.26 -2.38 1.97
CA ILE A 107 16.41 -2.71 1.12
C ILE A 107 15.93 -3.73 0.06
N PRO A 108 15.95 -3.42 -1.24
CA PRO A 108 15.57 -4.38 -2.28
C PRO A 108 16.54 -5.57 -2.30
N CYS A 109 16.18 -6.67 -2.94
CA CYS A 109 17.14 -7.74 -3.23
C CYS A 109 18.28 -7.22 -4.12
N SER A 110 19.50 -7.74 -3.93
CA SER A 110 20.69 -7.30 -4.67
C SER A 110 20.54 -7.64 -6.17
N CYS A 111 20.93 -6.73 -7.06
CA CYS A 111 20.85 -6.93 -8.51
C CYS A 111 22.24 -7.25 -9.08
N GLY A 112 22.44 -8.41 -9.72
CA GLY A 112 23.54 -8.56 -10.71
C GLY A 112 24.37 -9.84 -10.66
N GLY A 113 23.80 -10.99 -11.04
CA GLY A 113 24.60 -12.18 -11.43
C GLY A 113 25.58 -12.65 -10.33
N VAL A 114 26.87 -12.82 -10.65
CA VAL A 114 27.89 -13.24 -9.66
C VAL A 114 28.08 -12.19 -8.56
N LEU A 115 27.80 -10.90 -8.83
CA LEU A 115 27.81 -9.83 -7.85
C LEU A 115 26.56 -9.89 -6.94
N GLU A 116 25.45 -10.49 -7.37
CA GLU A 116 24.27 -10.72 -6.52
C GLU A 116 24.58 -11.51 -5.24
N LYS A 117 25.63 -12.34 -5.27
CA LYS A 117 26.08 -13.13 -4.11
C LYS A 117 26.83 -12.30 -3.06
N LEU A 118 27.21 -11.07 -3.37
CA LEU A 118 27.85 -10.18 -2.40
C LEU A 118 26.78 -9.49 -1.55
N SER A 119 27.03 -9.44 -0.25
CA SER A 119 26.25 -8.59 0.65
C SER A 119 26.41 -7.11 0.28
N TRP A 120 25.43 -6.28 0.65
CA TRP A 120 25.45 -4.84 0.37
C TRP A 120 26.72 -4.14 0.90
N THR A 121 27.24 -4.54 2.06
CA THR A 121 28.50 -4.01 2.61
C THR A 121 29.71 -4.43 1.77
N GLN A 122 29.74 -5.68 1.28
CA GLN A 122 30.80 -6.15 0.39
C GLN A 122 30.76 -5.40 -0.95
N HIS A 123 29.57 -5.12 -1.50
CA HIS A 123 29.41 -4.27 -2.68
C HIS A 123 29.92 -2.85 -2.47
N LEU A 124 29.64 -2.26 -1.31
CA LEU A 124 30.16 -0.93 -0.98
C LEU A 124 31.69 -0.92 -0.95
N ILE A 125 32.32 -1.90 -0.30
CA ILE A 125 33.78 -2.04 -0.24
C ILE A 125 34.35 -2.25 -1.65
N PHE A 126 33.74 -3.13 -2.45
CA PHE A 126 34.13 -3.38 -3.82
C PHE A 126 34.14 -2.10 -4.65
N ASN A 127 33.08 -1.29 -4.56
CA ASN A 127 33.01 -0.03 -5.30
C ASN A 127 34.07 0.97 -4.83
N ILE A 128 34.32 1.08 -3.52
CA ILE A 128 35.35 1.95 -2.95
C ILE A 128 36.74 1.57 -3.48
N VAL A 129 37.07 0.28 -3.57
CA VAL A 129 38.34 -0.19 -4.14
C VAL A 129 38.50 0.28 -5.60
N PHE A 130 37.47 0.13 -6.43
CA PHE A 130 37.51 0.59 -7.82
C PHE A 130 37.58 2.12 -7.95
N ILE A 131 36.93 2.88 -7.06
CA ILE A 131 37.06 4.35 -6.99
C ILE A 131 38.52 4.73 -6.73
N ILE A 132 39.18 4.07 -5.77
CA ILE A 132 40.60 4.32 -5.45
C ILE A 132 41.48 3.97 -6.65
N LEU A 133 41.26 2.81 -7.28
CA LEU A 133 42.02 2.38 -8.46
C LEU A 133 41.90 3.38 -9.62
N ALA A 134 40.68 3.86 -9.91
CA ALA A 134 40.46 4.89 -10.91
C ALA A 134 41.18 6.20 -10.55
N GLY A 135 41.07 6.66 -9.29
CA GLY A 135 41.73 7.87 -8.82
C GLY A 135 43.26 7.80 -8.96
N VAL A 136 43.87 6.68 -8.57
CA VAL A 136 45.32 6.45 -8.70
C VAL A 136 45.74 6.38 -10.17
N ALA A 137 44.97 5.70 -11.03
CA ALA A 137 45.25 5.62 -12.46
C ALA A 137 45.22 7.01 -13.11
N ILE A 138 44.20 7.83 -12.79
CA ILE A 138 44.10 9.19 -13.32
C ILE A 138 45.25 10.06 -12.78
N PHE A 139 45.60 9.94 -11.50
CA PHE A 139 46.72 10.67 -10.90
C PHE A 139 48.05 10.40 -11.62
N PHE A 140 48.33 9.14 -11.99
CA PHE A 140 49.54 8.78 -12.74
C PHE A 140 49.59 9.37 -14.16
N THR A 141 48.46 9.78 -14.71
CA THR A 141 48.35 10.44 -16.02
C THR A 141 48.43 11.97 -15.94
N ALA A 142 48.23 12.55 -14.75
CA ALA A 142 48.25 13.98 -14.49
C ALA A 142 49.69 14.55 -14.38
N GLN A 143 50.45 14.52 -15.46
CA GLN A 143 51.88 14.90 -15.44
C GLN A 143 52.17 16.41 -15.30
N ARG A 144 51.17 17.30 -15.49
CA ARG A 144 51.45 18.75 -15.63
C ARG A 144 50.68 19.67 -14.68
N ASN A 145 49.53 19.28 -14.11
CA ASN A 145 48.76 20.16 -13.23
C ASN A 145 47.89 19.41 -12.19
N ILE A 146 48.55 18.88 -11.17
CA ILE A 146 47.96 18.07 -10.09
C ILE A 146 46.79 18.74 -9.38
N LYS A 147 46.85 20.06 -9.16
CA LYS A 147 45.79 20.84 -8.50
C LYS A 147 44.50 20.84 -9.32
N LYS A 148 44.61 21.04 -10.65
CA LYS A 148 43.45 21.00 -11.56
C LYS A 148 42.84 19.59 -11.61
N THR A 149 43.68 18.55 -11.63
CA THR A 149 43.22 17.16 -11.58
C THR A 149 42.47 16.87 -10.28
N LEU A 150 43.02 17.24 -9.12
CA LEU A 150 42.37 17.03 -7.82
C LEU A 150 41.05 17.80 -7.71
N LEU A 151 41.02 19.06 -8.17
CA LEU A 151 39.79 19.85 -8.22
C LEU A 151 38.73 19.16 -9.08
N LEU A 152 39.10 18.67 -10.26
CA LEU A 152 38.18 17.97 -11.16
C LEU A 152 37.61 16.69 -10.51
N HIS A 153 38.44 15.90 -9.83
CA HIS A 153 37.96 14.71 -9.09
C HIS A 153 36.97 15.09 -7.98
N ALA A 154 37.31 16.09 -7.18
CA ALA A 154 36.44 16.55 -6.10
C ALA A 154 35.10 17.06 -6.67
N THR A 155 35.13 17.84 -7.74
CA THR A 155 33.90 18.33 -8.38
C THR A 155 33.04 17.20 -8.95
N LEU A 156 33.64 16.20 -9.61
CA LEU A 156 32.91 15.05 -10.15
C LEU A 156 32.36 14.15 -9.05
N ALA A 157 33.10 13.98 -7.95
CA ALA A 157 32.64 13.23 -6.79
C ALA A 157 31.42 13.91 -6.15
N ILE A 158 31.51 15.21 -5.88
CA ILE A 158 30.41 16.00 -5.32
C ILE A 158 29.21 15.97 -6.27
N PHE A 159 29.43 16.13 -7.58
CA PHE A 159 28.38 16.05 -8.58
C PHE A 159 27.69 14.68 -8.58
N GLY A 160 28.45 13.58 -8.56
CA GLY A 160 27.90 12.23 -8.54
C GLY A 160 27.02 11.97 -7.31
N VAL A 161 27.48 12.36 -6.12
CA VAL A 161 26.70 12.26 -4.88
C VAL A 161 25.45 13.14 -4.95
N ALA A 162 25.60 14.41 -5.33
CA ALA A 162 24.48 15.36 -5.41
C ALA A 162 23.41 14.91 -6.43
N ALA A 163 23.81 14.37 -7.58
CA ALA A 163 22.91 13.85 -8.59
C ALA A 163 22.05 12.70 -8.04
N VAL A 164 22.66 11.75 -7.32
CA VAL A 164 21.93 10.63 -6.70
C VAL A 164 21.03 11.12 -5.57
N THR A 165 21.49 12.04 -4.72
CA THR A 165 20.67 12.62 -3.65
C THR A 165 19.47 13.41 -4.20
N LEU A 166 19.64 14.16 -5.28
CA LEU A 166 18.54 14.86 -5.95
C LEU A 166 17.55 13.87 -6.58
N LEU A 167 18.05 12.80 -7.20
CA LEU A 167 17.21 11.73 -7.73
C LEU A 167 16.36 11.10 -6.61
N PHE A 168 16.92 10.94 -5.40
CA PHE A 168 16.20 10.47 -4.21
C PHE A 168 15.07 11.39 -3.81
N ALA A 169 15.38 12.66 -3.57
CA ALA A 169 14.37 13.63 -3.16
C ALA A 169 13.24 13.76 -4.20
N PHE A 170 13.57 13.72 -5.50
CA PHE A 170 12.55 13.78 -6.55
C PHE A 170 11.77 12.49 -6.72
N SER A 171 12.42 11.32 -6.63
CA SER A 171 11.72 10.03 -6.68
C SER A 171 10.75 9.90 -5.51
N GLU A 172 11.19 10.22 -4.29
CA GLU A 172 10.39 10.13 -3.08
C GLU A 172 9.18 11.08 -3.16
N LYS A 173 9.39 12.36 -3.51
CA LYS A 173 8.30 13.31 -3.76
C LYS A 173 7.33 12.86 -4.85
N LYS A 174 7.84 12.30 -5.96
CA LYS A 174 7.00 11.85 -7.08
C LYS A 174 6.21 10.59 -6.69
N MET A 175 6.79 9.68 -5.93
CA MET A 175 6.13 8.48 -5.44
C MET A 175 4.99 8.80 -4.47
N HIS A 176 5.16 9.81 -3.60
CA HIS A 176 4.10 10.21 -2.66
C HIS A 176 2.98 11.05 -3.31
N ARG A 177 3.24 11.72 -4.44
CA ARG A 177 2.28 12.64 -5.09
C ARG A 177 1.65 12.12 -6.38
N ASN A 178 2.33 11.29 -7.14
CA ASN A 178 1.85 10.78 -8.43
C ASN A 178 1.57 9.27 -8.35
N ASN A 179 0.34 8.89 -8.67
CA ASN A 179 -0.13 7.50 -8.82
C ASN A 179 0.55 6.82 -10.03
N ALA A 180 1.82 6.44 -9.90
CA ALA A 180 2.52 5.61 -10.88
C ALA A 180 2.01 4.15 -10.89
N PHE A 181 1.02 3.84 -10.05
CA PHE A 181 0.48 2.52 -9.78
C PHE A 181 1.55 1.46 -9.55
N GLN A 182 2.46 1.85 -8.66
CA GLN A 182 3.61 1.07 -8.25
C GLN A 182 3.63 1.05 -6.73
N ARG A 183 3.41 -0.14 -6.16
CA ARG A 183 3.33 -0.32 -4.71
C ARG A 183 4.70 -0.49 -4.08
N ARG A 184 4.78 -0.09 -2.82
CA ARG A 184 5.91 -0.39 -1.93
C ARG A 184 5.50 -1.53 -1.02
N TYR A 185 6.32 -2.57 -0.95
CA TYR A 185 6.06 -3.74 -0.11
C TYR A 185 7.15 -3.82 0.96
N PRO A 186 6.88 -3.40 2.20
CA PRO A 186 7.79 -3.64 3.30
C PRO A 186 7.87 -5.14 3.61
N HIS A 187 8.94 -5.57 4.27
CA HIS A 187 9.09 -6.96 4.70
C HIS A 187 8.14 -7.24 5.88
N HIS A 188 7.37 -8.32 5.76
CA HIS A 188 6.50 -8.86 6.82
C HIS A 188 5.61 -7.85 7.59
N PRO A 189 4.80 -6.99 6.92
CA PRO A 189 4.01 -5.97 7.62
C PRO A 189 2.87 -6.55 8.46
N ALA A 190 2.37 -7.73 8.07
CA ALA A 190 1.33 -8.48 8.76
C ALA A 190 1.78 -9.94 8.87
N ASN A 191 1.86 -10.46 10.09
CA ASN A 191 2.29 -11.83 10.38
C ASN A 191 1.12 -12.60 11.00
N GLU A 192 0.75 -13.73 10.40
CA GLU A 192 -0.30 -14.60 10.94
C GLU A 192 0.07 -15.06 12.36
N ILE A 193 -0.84 -14.85 13.31
CA ILE A 193 -0.71 -15.28 14.71
C ILE A 193 -1.55 -16.53 14.93
N HIS A 194 -2.82 -16.44 14.54
CA HIS A 194 -3.82 -17.46 14.83
C HIS A 194 -4.76 -17.63 13.65
N LYS A 195 -5.24 -18.86 13.49
CA LYS A 195 -6.23 -19.24 12.49
C LYS A 195 -7.27 -20.12 13.16
N LEU A 196 -8.51 -19.65 13.18
CA LEU A 196 -9.65 -20.32 13.76
C LEU A 196 -10.61 -20.76 12.66
N ASP A 197 -10.95 -22.05 12.65
CA ASP A 197 -12.01 -22.61 11.82
C ASP A 197 -13.36 -22.24 12.43
N LEU A 198 -14.19 -21.49 11.71
CA LEU A 198 -15.53 -21.10 12.13
C LEU A 198 -16.60 -22.09 11.67
N GLU A 199 -16.22 -23.15 10.93
CA GLU A 199 -17.07 -24.16 10.29
C GLU A 199 -18.00 -23.63 9.17
N PHE A 200 -18.33 -22.34 9.20
CA PHE A 200 -19.25 -21.70 8.27
C PHE A 200 -18.66 -20.40 7.69
N ASN A 201 -18.90 -20.16 6.41
CA ASN A 201 -18.47 -18.94 5.72
C ASN A 201 -19.49 -17.79 5.79
N SER A 202 -20.56 -17.95 6.56
CA SER A 202 -21.66 -16.98 6.69
C SER A 202 -21.43 -15.90 7.75
N TYR A 203 -20.31 -15.95 8.49
CA TYR A 203 -19.97 -14.95 9.50
C TYR A 203 -19.56 -13.60 8.89
N TYR A 204 -19.81 -12.52 9.63
CA TYR A 204 -19.36 -11.15 9.35
C TYR A 204 -18.95 -10.47 10.66
N PHE A 205 -18.16 -9.39 10.58
CA PHE A 205 -17.73 -8.67 11.78
C PHE A 205 -18.88 -7.88 12.43
N GLY A 206 -19.25 -8.26 13.64
CA GLY A 206 -20.24 -7.55 14.46
C GLY A 206 -19.63 -6.41 15.28
N GLY A 207 -18.37 -6.52 15.72
CA GLY A 207 -17.69 -5.43 16.42
C GLY A 207 -16.71 -5.93 17.48
N PHE A 208 -16.23 -5.01 18.29
CA PHE A 208 -15.22 -5.26 19.33
C PHE A 208 -15.65 -4.62 20.64
N ASN A 209 -15.28 -5.25 21.75
CA ASN A 209 -15.14 -4.57 23.04
C ASN A 209 -13.70 -4.75 23.56
N GLN A 210 -13.47 -4.47 24.84
CA GLN A 210 -12.13 -4.56 25.44
C GLN A 210 -11.58 -6.00 25.39
N ASP A 211 -12.43 -7.01 25.61
CA ASP A 211 -12.01 -8.39 25.87
C ASP A 211 -12.30 -9.35 24.72
N SER A 212 -13.20 -8.98 23.80
CA SER A 212 -13.76 -9.90 22.81
C SER A 212 -14.02 -9.27 21.44
N LEU A 213 -13.83 -10.09 20.41
CA LEU A 213 -14.33 -9.87 19.05
C LEU A 213 -15.70 -10.55 18.91
N TYR A 214 -16.63 -9.89 18.24
CA TYR A 214 -17.97 -10.43 17.99
C TYR A 214 -18.19 -10.62 16.49
N LEU A 215 -18.67 -11.81 16.12
CA LEU A 215 -19.07 -12.15 14.76
C LEU A 215 -20.58 -12.44 14.71
N GLY A 216 -21.28 -11.75 13.83
CA GLY A 216 -22.67 -12.09 13.50
C GLY A 216 -22.72 -13.12 12.38
N ASN A 217 -23.84 -13.83 12.23
CA ASN A 217 -24.01 -14.85 11.18
C ASN A 217 -25.16 -14.49 10.24
N ALA A 218 -24.88 -14.36 8.94
CA ALA A 218 -25.91 -13.98 7.96
C ALA A 218 -26.97 -15.06 7.73
N SER A 219 -26.60 -16.34 7.92
CA SER A 219 -27.51 -17.49 7.82
C SER A 219 -28.25 -17.80 9.12
N ALA A 220 -27.76 -17.27 10.25
CA ALA A 220 -28.40 -17.34 11.55
C ALA A 220 -28.39 -15.95 12.23
N PRO A 221 -29.25 -15.00 11.81
CA PRO A 221 -29.16 -13.59 12.24
C PRO A 221 -29.28 -13.34 13.76
N MET A 222 -29.88 -14.28 14.50
CA MET A 222 -30.00 -14.24 15.96
C MET A 222 -28.83 -14.91 16.69
N HIS A 223 -27.82 -15.39 15.95
CA HIS A 223 -26.61 -15.98 16.51
C HIS A 223 -25.48 -14.94 16.51
N LEU A 224 -24.80 -14.84 17.66
CA LEU A 224 -23.64 -14.01 17.87
C LEU A 224 -22.52 -14.89 18.45
N LEU A 225 -21.40 -14.96 17.75
CA LEU A 225 -20.19 -15.63 18.24
C LEU A 225 -19.29 -14.60 18.91
N ALA A 226 -18.95 -14.82 20.17
CA ALA A 226 -17.96 -14.03 20.89
C ALA A 226 -16.65 -14.82 20.94
N LEU A 227 -15.55 -14.18 20.57
CA LEU A 227 -14.20 -14.73 20.64
C LEU A 227 -13.40 -13.94 21.68
N ASP A 228 -12.87 -14.64 22.68
CA ASP A 228 -11.93 -14.06 23.64
C ASP A 228 -10.60 -13.73 22.94
N ARG A 229 -10.12 -12.49 23.13
CA ARG A 229 -8.93 -11.99 22.42
C ARG A 229 -7.61 -12.56 22.93
N ASP A 230 -7.58 -13.08 24.15
CA ASP A 230 -6.37 -13.61 24.80
C ASP A 230 -6.29 -15.14 24.70
N ARG A 231 -7.45 -15.82 24.70
CA ARG A 231 -7.53 -17.28 24.80
C ARG A 231 -8.05 -17.99 23.56
N LEU A 232 -8.57 -17.25 22.59
CA LEU A 232 -9.25 -17.79 21.39
C LEU A 232 -10.44 -18.71 21.71
N ASP A 233 -10.93 -18.69 22.96
CA ASP A 233 -12.13 -19.42 23.34
C ASP A 233 -13.34 -18.76 22.68
N THR A 234 -14.24 -19.60 22.14
CA THR A 234 -15.46 -19.14 21.50
C THR A 234 -16.67 -19.37 22.39
N ILE A 235 -17.56 -18.39 22.43
CA ILE A 235 -18.82 -18.45 23.15
C ILE A 235 -19.95 -18.12 22.19
N HIS A 236 -20.83 -19.09 21.96
CA HIS A 236 -22.04 -18.91 21.17
C HIS A 236 -23.12 -18.25 22.01
N ARG A 237 -23.68 -17.14 21.52
CA ARG A 237 -24.75 -16.40 22.18
C ARG A 237 -25.97 -16.29 21.25
N VAL A 238 -27.15 -16.32 21.86
CA VAL A 238 -28.42 -16.18 21.16
C VAL A 238 -29.04 -14.83 21.52
N LEU A 239 -29.47 -14.11 20.49
CA LEU A 239 -30.18 -12.83 20.59
C LEU A 239 -31.69 -13.13 20.58
N THR A 240 -32.45 -12.49 21.47
CA THR A 240 -33.91 -12.51 21.39
C THR A 240 -34.44 -11.08 21.29
N ILE A 241 -35.38 -10.88 20.37
CA ILE A 241 -35.99 -9.59 20.07
C ILE A 241 -37.47 -9.60 20.49
N SER A 242 -37.98 -8.43 20.88
CA SER A 242 -39.34 -8.25 21.43
C SER A 242 -40.48 -8.42 20.40
N ASN A 243 -40.18 -8.58 19.10
CA ASN A 243 -41.17 -8.90 18.05
C ASN A 243 -40.59 -9.78 16.93
N PRO A 244 -40.58 -11.11 17.08
CA PRO A 244 -39.98 -12.03 16.11
C PRO A 244 -40.80 -12.21 14.82
N ASN A 245 -42.03 -11.68 14.74
CA ASN A 245 -42.91 -11.85 13.57
C ASN A 245 -42.58 -10.91 12.40
N LEU A 246 -41.60 -10.03 12.55
CA LEU A 246 -41.10 -9.20 11.46
C LEU A 246 -40.28 -10.06 10.49
N ALA A 247 -40.66 -10.08 9.21
CA ALA A 247 -39.93 -10.78 8.16
C ALA A 247 -38.68 -9.99 7.76
N PHE A 248 -37.58 -10.21 8.47
CA PHE A 248 -36.28 -9.61 8.16
C PHE A 248 -35.74 -10.09 6.82
N ARG A 249 -35.01 -9.23 6.11
CA ARG A 249 -34.31 -9.60 4.88
C ARG A 249 -32.80 -9.64 5.07
N TYR A 250 -32.27 -8.72 5.87
CA TYR A 250 -30.84 -8.59 6.09
C TYR A 250 -30.56 -7.97 7.46
N LEU A 251 -30.92 -8.70 8.51
CA LEU A 251 -30.67 -8.29 9.89
C LEU A 251 -29.19 -8.46 10.23
N GLN A 252 -28.51 -7.35 10.52
CA GLN A 252 -27.11 -7.35 10.95
C GLN A 252 -26.98 -6.90 12.40
N THR A 253 -26.12 -7.58 13.15
CA THR A 253 -25.85 -7.29 14.56
C THR A 253 -24.50 -6.61 14.71
N HIS A 254 -24.51 -5.48 15.41
CA HIS A 254 -23.35 -4.67 15.72
C HIS A 254 -23.15 -4.55 17.23
N VAL A 255 -21.92 -4.72 17.69
CA VAL A 255 -21.54 -4.56 19.10
C VAL A 255 -20.67 -3.31 19.21
N ASP A 256 -21.10 -2.39 20.06
CA ASP A 256 -20.34 -1.19 20.43
C ASP A 256 -20.19 -1.12 21.96
N SER A 257 -19.00 -1.46 22.45
CA SER A 257 -18.70 -1.53 23.88
C SER A 257 -19.63 -2.50 24.61
N SER A 258 -20.59 -2.01 25.41
CA SER A 258 -21.59 -2.83 26.12
C SER A 258 -22.95 -2.87 25.42
N THR A 259 -23.14 -2.14 24.32
CA THR A 259 -24.43 -2.04 23.64
C THR A 259 -24.45 -2.89 22.38
N VAL A 260 -25.56 -3.56 22.13
CA VAL A 260 -25.80 -4.37 20.93
C VAL A 260 -26.92 -3.75 20.11
N TYR A 261 -26.70 -3.62 18.81
CA TYR A 261 -27.66 -3.11 17.84
C TYR A 261 -27.92 -4.17 16.77
N SER A 262 -29.14 -4.67 16.65
CA SER A 262 -29.54 -5.52 15.53
C SER A 262 -30.43 -4.71 14.60
N MET A 263 -30.03 -4.55 13.35
CA MET A 263 -30.64 -3.60 12.43
C MET A 263 -30.86 -4.18 11.03
N ASP A 264 -31.98 -3.79 10.42
CA ASP A 264 -32.32 -4.09 9.03
C ASP A 264 -32.74 -2.78 8.37
N GLY A 265 -32.04 -2.37 7.31
CA GLY A 265 -32.35 -1.12 6.59
C GLY A 265 -33.48 -1.25 5.58
N THR A 266 -33.79 -2.48 5.15
CA THR A 266 -34.88 -2.79 4.20
C THR A 266 -36.24 -2.87 4.90
N VAL A 267 -36.23 -3.36 6.14
CA VAL A 267 -37.33 -3.28 7.10
C VAL A 267 -36.85 -2.33 8.18
N PRO A 268 -37.01 -0.99 8.03
CA PRO A 268 -36.25 0.03 8.76
C PRO A 268 -36.51 -0.02 10.27
N VAL A 269 -35.77 -0.90 10.95
CA VAL A 269 -35.86 -1.17 12.38
C VAL A 269 -34.47 -1.32 12.97
N ILE A 270 -34.31 -0.83 14.20
CA ILE A 270 -33.16 -1.11 15.05
C ILE A 270 -33.66 -1.60 16.38
N PHE A 271 -33.19 -2.77 16.77
CA PHE A 271 -33.30 -3.30 18.12
C PHE A 271 -32.04 -2.93 18.90
N GLN A 272 -32.22 -2.42 20.12
CA GLN A 272 -31.11 -2.09 21.02
C GLN A 272 -31.17 -3.01 22.25
N GLY A 273 -30.01 -3.54 22.66
CA GLY A 273 -29.87 -4.39 23.84
C GLY A 273 -28.56 -4.15 24.58
N ASP A 274 -28.43 -4.79 25.74
CA ASP A 274 -27.20 -4.85 26.54
C ASP A 274 -26.46 -6.15 26.23
N LEU A 275 -25.16 -6.09 26.01
CA LEU A 275 -24.32 -7.24 25.73
C LEU A 275 -24.30 -8.27 26.89
N ALA A 276 -24.48 -7.81 28.13
CA ALA A 276 -24.60 -8.66 29.31
C ALA A 276 -25.94 -9.41 29.36
N ASN A 277 -27.00 -8.85 28.75
CA ASN A 277 -28.32 -9.47 28.68
C ASN A 277 -28.93 -9.32 27.28
N LEU A 278 -28.66 -10.30 26.43
CA LEU A 278 -29.16 -10.36 25.06
C LEU A 278 -30.63 -10.80 24.96
N ASN A 279 -31.31 -10.94 26.10
CA ASN A 279 -32.73 -11.28 26.13
C ASN A 279 -33.60 -10.03 26.01
N GLY A 280 -34.54 -10.06 25.07
CA GLY A 280 -35.57 -9.02 24.94
C GLY A 280 -35.02 -7.66 24.53
N MET A 281 -34.20 -7.61 23.46
CA MET A 281 -33.79 -6.35 22.86
C MET A 281 -35.03 -5.46 22.61
N GLN A 282 -34.91 -4.19 23.02
CA GLN A 282 -36.02 -3.25 23.22
C GLN A 282 -36.75 -2.88 21.93
N GLN A 283 -37.94 -2.27 22.09
CA GLN A 283 -38.89 -1.91 21.03
C GLN A 283 -38.20 -1.24 19.82
N PRO A 284 -38.54 -1.62 18.58
CA PRO A 284 -37.88 -1.11 17.39
C PRO A 284 -38.03 0.41 17.28
N PHE A 285 -36.91 1.11 17.15
CA PHE A 285 -36.93 2.52 16.76
C PHE A 285 -37.24 2.61 15.28
N LYS A 286 -38.19 3.48 14.91
CA LYS A 286 -38.40 3.84 13.51
C LYS A 286 -37.22 4.70 13.06
N ILE A 287 -36.58 4.26 12.00
CA ILE A 287 -35.36 4.83 11.42
C ILE A 287 -35.58 5.10 9.92
N PRO A 288 -34.70 5.87 9.25
CA PRO A 288 -34.75 5.96 7.80
C PRO A 288 -34.48 4.59 7.16
N GLN A 289 -35.01 4.38 5.96
CA GLN A 289 -34.51 3.30 5.10
C GLN A 289 -33.04 3.56 4.79
N PHE A 290 -32.21 2.53 4.88
CA PHE A 290 -30.79 2.61 4.59
C PHE A 290 -30.30 1.36 3.88
N ILE A 291 -29.19 1.50 3.17
CA ILE A 291 -28.44 0.40 2.56
C ILE A 291 -27.38 -0.11 3.53
N ASN A 292 -26.69 0.79 4.24
CA ASN A 292 -25.81 0.46 5.35
C ASN A 292 -25.89 1.55 6.44
N ALA A 293 -25.54 1.18 7.67
CA ALA A 293 -25.42 2.09 8.79
C ALA A 293 -24.25 1.69 9.68
N VAL A 294 -23.55 2.67 10.24
CA VAL A 294 -22.39 2.49 11.11
C VAL A 294 -22.58 3.31 12.37
N PRO A 295 -22.42 2.71 13.57
CA PRO A 295 -22.49 3.45 14.82
C PRO A 295 -21.31 4.43 14.97
N ILE A 296 -21.60 5.65 15.44
CA ILE A 296 -20.60 6.72 15.65
C ILE A 296 -20.15 6.71 17.11
N LYS A 297 -21.03 7.15 18.02
CA LYS A 297 -20.85 7.19 19.47
C LYS A 297 -22.21 7.34 20.13
N GLY A 298 -22.46 6.58 21.19
CA GLY A 298 -23.75 6.59 21.87
C GLY A 298 -24.84 6.08 20.94
N LYS A 299 -25.95 6.82 20.82
CA LYS A 299 -27.12 6.43 20.01
C LYS A 299 -27.13 6.98 18.58
N ALA A 300 -26.02 7.58 18.13
CA ALA A 300 -25.91 8.21 16.82
C ALA A 300 -25.30 7.27 15.76
N PHE A 301 -25.84 7.34 14.55
CA PHE A 301 -25.45 6.52 13.41
C PHE A 301 -25.23 7.40 12.18
N VAL A 302 -24.23 7.03 11.38
CA VAL A 302 -24.11 7.46 9.99
C VAL A 302 -24.67 6.37 9.10
N PHE A 303 -25.39 6.73 8.04
CA PHE A 303 -25.97 5.77 7.12
C PHE A 303 -25.82 6.22 5.68
N ARG A 304 -25.82 5.25 4.76
CA ARG A 304 -26.04 5.47 3.34
C ARG A 304 -27.43 5.00 2.97
N ALA A 305 -28.17 5.80 2.21
CA ALA A 305 -29.46 5.45 1.66
C ALA A 305 -29.54 5.71 0.16
N PHE A 306 -30.57 5.17 -0.47
CA PHE A 306 -30.98 5.57 -1.82
C PHE A 306 -31.82 6.84 -1.73
N ASP A 307 -31.45 7.86 -2.48
CA ASP A 307 -32.24 9.06 -2.62
C ASP A 307 -33.12 8.97 -3.86
N ALA A 308 -34.43 8.90 -3.66
CA ALA A 308 -35.40 8.83 -4.75
C ALA A 308 -35.48 10.11 -5.58
N GLN A 309 -35.05 11.27 -5.06
CA GLN A 309 -35.08 12.54 -5.79
C GLN A 309 -33.96 12.61 -6.83
N THR A 310 -32.74 12.28 -6.42
CA THR A 310 -31.57 12.29 -7.33
C THR A 310 -31.37 10.96 -8.06
N GLY A 311 -31.96 9.87 -7.56
CA GLY A 311 -31.73 8.51 -8.05
C GLY A 311 -30.36 7.95 -7.67
N GLY A 312 -29.62 8.61 -6.78
CA GLY A 312 -28.26 8.24 -6.36
C GLY A 312 -28.18 7.75 -4.91
N ASN A 313 -26.96 7.58 -4.41
CA ASN A 313 -26.72 7.34 -2.98
C ASN A 313 -26.57 8.67 -2.23
N ILE A 314 -27.08 8.71 -1.00
CA ILE A 314 -26.95 9.84 -0.08
C ILE A 314 -26.41 9.37 1.27
N ILE A 315 -25.60 10.20 1.92
CA ILE A 315 -25.19 10.01 3.31
C ILE A 315 -26.13 10.81 4.22
N GLY A 316 -26.49 10.22 5.35
CA GLY A 316 -27.21 10.91 6.41
C GLY A 316 -26.73 10.48 7.79
N GLN A 317 -27.29 11.15 8.80
CA GLN A 317 -27.15 10.75 10.19
C GLN A 317 -28.52 10.64 10.85
N PHE A 318 -28.62 9.77 11.86
CA PHE A 318 -29.76 9.75 12.78
C PHE A 318 -29.30 9.41 14.20
N SER A 319 -30.12 9.76 15.19
CA SER A 319 -29.92 9.40 16.59
C SER A 319 -31.16 8.70 17.15
N LEU A 320 -30.95 7.66 17.96
CA LEU A 320 -32.02 6.90 18.63
C LEU A 320 -32.48 7.59 19.94
N ASP A 321 -32.93 8.84 19.81
CA ASP A 321 -33.52 9.61 20.91
C ASP A 321 -35.06 9.45 20.93
N ALA A 322 -35.75 10.13 21.87
CA ALA A 322 -37.22 10.04 21.98
C ALA A 322 -37.94 10.45 20.69
N GLU A 323 -37.35 11.38 19.93
CA GLU A 323 -37.72 11.69 18.55
C GLU A 323 -36.50 11.46 17.65
N THR A 324 -36.59 10.49 16.74
CA THR A 324 -35.52 10.22 15.78
C THR A 324 -35.33 11.41 14.85
N LYS A 325 -34.29 12.21 15.09
CA LYS A 325 -33.89 13.27 14.17
C LYS A 325 -33.06 12.67 13.05
N ILE A 326 -33.42 12.96 11.80
CA ILE A 326 -32.73 12.48 10.59
C ILE A 326 -32.24 13.69 9.82
N GLU A 327 -30.95 13.70 9.47
CA GLU A 327 -30.32 14.74 8.66
C GLU A 327 -29.63 14.10 7.45
N TYR A 328 -29.77 14.73 6.28
CA TYR A 328 -29.21 14.25 5.03
C TYR A 328 -28.15 15.23 4.50
N TYR A 329 -27.08 14.68 3.92
CA TYR A 329 -25.92 15.42 3.43
C TYR A 329 -25.67 15.10 1.95
N PRO A 330 -26.44 15.69 1.01
CA PRO A 330 -26.40 15.34 -0.42
C PRO A 330 -25.07 15.68 -1.09
N ASN A 331 -24.26 16.56 -0.51
CA ASN A 331 -23.04 17.07 -1.15
C ASN A 331 -21.77 16.24 -0.88
N ILE A 332 -21.84 15.24 0.01
CA ILE A 332 -20.69 14.37 0.33
C ILE A 332 -20.39 13.46 -0.86
N LEU A 333 -21.40 12.74 -1.34
CA LEU A 333 -21.26 11.82 -2.45
C LEU A 333 -21.47 12.57 -3.77
N GLN A 334 -20.46 12.55 -4.62
CA GLN A 334 -20.52 13.23 -5.92
C GLN A 334 -20.29 12.25 -7.05
N ALA A 335 -21.31 12.09 -7.90
CA ALA A 335 -21.18 11.29 -9.11
C ALA A 335 -20.42 12.06 -10.20
N LYS A 336 -19.61 11.33 -10.96
CA LYS A 336 -18.98 11.73 -12.22
C LYS A 336 -19.60 11.00 -13.42
N GLY A 337 -20.42 10.00 -13.17
CA GLY A 337 -21.12 9.18 -14.16
C GLY A 337 -22.53 8.84 -13.69
N ASP A 338 -22.90 7.55 -13.74
CA ASP A 338 -24.21 7.10 -13.23
C ASP A 338 -24.34 7.39 -11.73
N VAL A 339 -25.38 8.15 -11.35
CA VAL A 339 -25.57 8.67 -9.99
C VAL A 339 -25.67 7.61 -8.91
N PHE A 340 -26.13 6.39 -9.23
CA PHE A 340 -26.27 5.30 -8.27
C PHE A 340 -24.99 4.47 -8.21
N PHE A 341 -24.57 3.89 -9.34
CA PHE A 341 -23.45 2.95 -9.33
C PHE A 341 -22.10 3.63 -9.11
N ASP A 342 -21.89 4.85 -9.61
CA ASP A 342 -20.63 5.58 -9.40
C ASP A 342 -20.45 6.04 -7.94
N THR A 343 -21.55 6.21 -7.21
CA THR A 343 -21.54 6.57 -5.79
C THR A 343 -21.63 5.37 -4.85
N ASP A 344 -21.61 4.14 -5.36
CA ASP A 344 -21.56 2.93 -4.54
C ASP A 344 -20.16 2.74 -3.90
N GLY A 345 -20.11 2.16 -2.71
CA GLY A 345 -18.93 2.17 -1.87
C GLY A 345 -19.11 1.65 -0.45
N ILE A 346 -18.07 1.83 0.35
CA ILE A 346 -17.97 1.39 1.74
C ILE A 346 -18.06 2.61 2.64
N LEU A 347 -19.03 2.59 3.55
CA LEU A 347 -19.14 3.58 4.62
C LEU A 347 -18.42 3.07 5.85
N LEU A 348 -17.50 3.87 6.40
CA LEU A 348 -16.74 3.60 7.61
C LEU A 348 -16.83 4.79 8.56
N TYR A 349 -16.63 4.54 9.85
CA TYR A 349 -16.45 5.58 10.84
C TYR A 349 -15.16 5.34 11.63
N ASN A 350 -14.23 6.28 11.56
CA ASN A 350 -13.01 6.24 12.36
C ASN A 350 -13.28 6.91 13.71
N LYS A 351 -13.47 6.09 14.75
CA LYS A 351 -13.81 6.55 16.11
C LYS A 351 -12.71 7.42 16.75
N LEU A 352 -11.44 7.14 16.46
CA LEU A 352 -10.29 7.85 17.05
C LEU A 352 -10.13 9.26 16.45
N LEU A 353 -10.29 9.39 15.13
CA LEU A 353 -10.25 10.69 14.44
C LEU A 353 -11.60 11.41 14.41
N GLN A 354 -12.68 10.74 14.81
CA GLN A 354 -14.06 11.22 14.71
C GLN A 354 -14.46 11.65 13.29
N LYS A 355 -14.09 10.85 12.29
CA LYS A 355 -14.33 11.13 10.87
C LYS A 355 -15.13 10.02 10.21
N ALA A 356 -16.09 10.39 9.36
CA ALA A 356 -16.75 9.46 8.45
C ALA A 356 -15.90 9.31 7.19
N LEU A 357 -15.75 8.08 6.71
CA LEU A 357 -15.01 7.77 5.49
C LEU A 357 -15.91 7.05 4.51
N TYR A 358 -15.79 7.42 3.25
CA TYR A 358 -16.51 6.78 2.17
C TYR A 358 -15.58 6.35 1.06
N VAL A 359 -15.39 5.04 0.88
CA VAL A 359 -14.48 4.47 -0.13
C VAL A 359 -15.30 4.03 -1.34
N TYR A 360 -15.09 4.63 -2.51
CA TYR A 360 -15.86 4.32 -3.71
C TYR A 360 -15.43 2.98 -4.32
N PHE A 361 -16.36 2.15 -4.80
CA PHE A 361 -16.01 0.85 -5.36
C PHE A 361 -15.35 0.91 -6.73
N TYR A 362 -15.83 1.79 -7.62
CA TYR A 362 -15.52 1.73 -9.05
C TYR A 362 -14.55 2.82 -9.53
N ARG A 363 -14.00 3.60 -8.61
CA ARG A 363 -13.03 4.66 -8.91
C ARG A 363 -12.02 4.81 -7.77
N ASN A 364 -10.89 5.39 -8.09
CA ASN A 364 -9.73 5.52 -7.21
C ASN A 364 -9.88 6.63 -6.16
N GLU A 365 -11.06 6.82 -5.58
CA GLU A 365 -11.34 7.93 -4.66
C GLU A 365 -11.92 7.44 -3.34
N TYR A 366 -11.73 8.26 -2.30
CA TYR A 366 -12.44 8.16 -1.03
C TYR A 366 -12.69 9.56 -0.47
N ASP A 367 -13.79 9.73 0.25
CA ASP A 367 -14.13 10.97 0.95
C ASP A 367 -13.89 10.84 2.44
N VAL A 368 -13.36 11.92 3.03
CA VAL A 368 -13.19 12.06 4.46
C VAL A 368 -14.01 13.25 4.92
N ALA A 369 -15.01 12.99 5.76
CA ALA A 369 -15.89 14.01 6.32
C ALA A 369 -15.65 14.17 7.82
N ASN A 370 -15.76 15.41 8.29
CA ASN A 370 -15.70 15.76 9.70
C ASN A 370 -16.94 15.27 10.45
N ARG A 371 -16.94 15.42 11.77
CA ARG A 371 -18.06 15.03 12.64
C ARG A 371 -19.37 15.76 12.31
N ASP A 372 -19.29 16.98 11.77
CA ASP A 372 -20.44 17.76 11.28
C ASP A 372 -20.85 17.40 9.84
N PHE A 373 -20.24 16.36 9.27
CA PHE A 373 -20.46 15.90 7.90
C PHE A 373 -20.08 16.92 6.81
N SER A 374 -19.29 17.95 7.16
CA SER A 374 -18.56 18.75 6.18
C SER A 374 -17.43 17.91 5.55
N LEU A 375 -17.26 18.01 4.23
CA LEU A 375 -16.17 17.34 3.52
C LEU A 375 -14.83 18.00 3.92
N ASP A 376 -13.93 17.25 4.56
CA ASP A 376 -12.56 17.69 4.86
C ASP A 376 -11.71 17.62 3.60
N TYR A 377 -11.64 16.43 2.98
CA TYR A 377 -10.98 16.27 1.69
C TYR A 377 -11.46 15.01 0.95
N ARG A 378 -11.23 15.01 -0.37
CA ARG A 378 -11.33 13.84 -1.23
C ARG A 378 -9.92 13.31 -1.51
N GLY A 379 -9.63 12.11 -1.01
CA GLY A 379 -8.38 11.42 -1.25
C GLY A 379 -8.42 10.57 -2.52
N ARG A 380 -7.24 10.19 -3.00
CA ARG A 380 -7.09 9.22 -4.10
C ARG A 380 -6.35 7.98 -3.63
N THR A 381 -6.87 6.83 -4.02
CA THR A 381 -6.15 5.55 -3.92
C THR A 381 -5.06 5.49 -4.98
N ILE A 382 -4.09 4.59 -4.83
CA ILE A 382 -2.93 4.46 -5.73
C ILE A 382 -3.32 3.98 -7.15
N ASP A 383 -4.50 3.39 -7.33
CA ASP A 383 -5.03 3.00 -8.65
C ASP A 383 -5.19 4.24 -9.58
N THR A 384 -5.30 4.00 -10.88
CA THR A 384 -5.34 5.04 -11.93
C THR A 384 -6.74 5.32 -12.47
N ILE A 385 -7.74 4.47 -12.17
CA ILE A 385 -9.11 4.61 -12.66
C ILE A 385 -9.84 5.70 -11.87
N SER A 386 -9.90 6.92 -12.42
CA SER A 386 -10.51 8.09 -11.76
C SER A 386 -11.98 8.35 -12.09
N VAL A 387 -12.48 7.65 -13.10
CA VAL A 387 -13.88 7.66 -13.56
C VAL A 387 -14.35 6.22 -13.65
N ALA A 388 -15.51 5.93 -13.07
CA ALA A 388 -16.04 4.57 -13.03
C ALA A 388 -16.30 4.02 -14.43
N GLN A 389 -15.77 2.82 -14.69
CA GLN A 389 -15.99 2.08 -15.92
C GLN A 389 -17.11 1.07 -15.69
N LEU A 390 -18.34 1.53 -15.88
CA LEU A 390 -19.57 0.80 -15.56
C LEU A 390 -20.24 0.27 -16.83
N ASP A 391 -20.64 -1.00 -16.82
CA ASP A 391 -21.55 -1.61 -17.83
C ASP A 391 -22.98 -1.48 -17.31
N VAL A 392 -23.64 -0.31 -17.40
CA VAL A 392 -25.02 -0.13 -16.90
C VAL A 392 -26.02 -0.46 -17.99
N ARG A 393 -27.00 -1.31 -17.67
CA ARG A 393 -28.10 -1.70 -18.56
C ARG A 393 -29.44 -1.35 -17.94
N THR A 394 -30.35 -0.82 -18.75
CA THR A 394 -31.71 -0.47 -18.33
C THR A 394 -32.68 -1.55 -18.81
N ILE A 395 -33.54 -2.02 -17.90
CA ILE A 395 -34.67 -2.89 -18.21
C ILE A 395 -35.90 -2.00 -18.29
N GLU A 396 -36.23 -1.53 -19.49
CA GLU A 396 -37.31 -0.56 -19.73
C GLU A 396 -38.67 -1.07 -19.22
N THR A 397 -38.96 -2.36 -19.38
CA THR A 397 -40.23 -2.98 -18.95
C THR A 397 -40.46 -2.94 -17.45
N LYS A 398 -39.39 -2.82 -16.65
CA LYS A 398 -39.46 -2.75 -15.18
C LYS A 398 -39.01 -1.41 -14.61
N ASN A 399 -38.57 -0.48 -15.47
CA ASN A 399 -37.90 0.76 -15.09
C ASN A 399 -36.75 0.53 -14.09
N GLU A 400 -35.98 -0.55 -14.29
CA GLU A 400 -34.86 -0.94 -13.41
C GLU A 400 -33.52 -0.72 -14.13
N LYS A 401 -32.50 -0.22 -13.40
CA LYS A 401 -31.11 -0.25 -13.86
C LYS A 401 -30.38 -1.43 -13.23
N LYS A 402 -29.53 -2.10 -14.01
CA LYS A 402 -28.67 -3.19 -13.54
C LYS A 402 -27.25 -3.03 -14.02
N LEU A 403 -26.32 -3.46 -13.18
CA LEU A 403 -24.93 -3.60 -13.58
C LEU A 403 -24.79 -4.87 -14.42
N GLY A 404 -24.11 -4.73 -15.56
CA GLY A 404 -23.77 -5.78 -16.48
C GLY A 404 -22.59 -6.60 -15.98
N LYS A 405 -21.97 -7.36 -16.88
CA LYS A 405 -21.00 -8.41 -16.48
C LYS A 405 -19.59 -7.88 -16.21
N ASN A 406 -19.24 -6.70 -16.75
CA ASN A 406 -17.85 -6.24 -16.80
C ASN A 406 -17.59 -4.87 -16.13
N PRO A 407 -18.13 -4.55 -14.94
CA PRO A 407 -17.70 -3.36 -14.20
C PRO A 407 -16.29 -3.57 -13.63
N ILE A 408 -15.44 -2.54 -13.67
CA ILE A 408 -14.13 -2.61 -13.02
C ILE A 408 -14.24 -2.10 -11.59
N ARG A 409 -14.13 -3.01 -10.62
CA ARG A 409 -14.08 -2.67 -9.20
C ARG A 409 -12.63 -2.39 -8.78
N VAL A 410 -12.39 -1.18 -8.30
CA VAL A 410 -11.07 -0.67 -7.88
C VAL A 410 -10.81 -1.02 -6.41
N ASN A 411 -11.78 -0.73 -5.55
CA ASN A 411 -11.71 -0.94 -4.10
C ASN A 411 -12.69 -2.04 -3.70
N LEU A 412 -12.22 -3.06 -3.00
CA LEU A 412 -13.01 -4.26 -2.68
C LEU A 412 -13.54 -4.25 -1.26
N GLN A 413 -12.66 -3.99 -0.30
CA GLN A 413 -12.93 -3.91 1.12
C GLN A 413 -12.10 -2.78 1.73
N ALA A 414 -12.52 -2.27 2.89
CA ALA A 414 -11.77 -1.26 3.61
C ALA A 414 -11.98 -1.36 5.11
N ALA A 415 -10.95 -0.97 5.87
CA ALA A 415 -10.99 -0.84 7.32
C ALA A 415 -10.21 0.42 7.73
N THR A 416 -10.46 0.93 8.93
CA THR A 416 -9.74 2.10 9.45
C THR A 416 -9.45 1.93 10.93
N HIS A 417 -8.25 2.32 11.34
CA HIS A 417 -7.84 2.36 12.75
C HIS A 417 -6.71 3.38 12.91
N GLY A 418 -6.73 4.13 14.01
CA GLY A 418 -5.81 5.24 14.26
C GLY A 418 -5.81 6.24 13.11
N LYS A 419 -4.63 6.57 12.58
CA LYS A 419 -4.46 7.43 11.42
C LYS A 419 -4.53 6.70 10.07
N TYR A 420 -4.76 5.39 10.07
CA TYR A 420 -4.65 4.57 8.86
C TYR A 420 -6.02 4.24 8.25
N LEU A 421 -6.06 4.23 6.93
CA LEU A 421 -7.11 3.66 6.10
C LEU A 421 -6.49 2.52 5.29
N PHE A 422 -7.04 1.33 5.44
CA PHE A 422 -6.63 0.11 4.76
C PHE A 422 -7.65 -0.19 3.67
N ILE A 423 -7.20 -0.41 2.44
CA ILE A 423 -8.09 -0.69 1.31
C ILE A 423 -7.57 -1.93 0.58
N GLN A 424 -8.43 -2.93 0.41
CA GLN A 424 -8.14 -4.07 -0.44
C GLN A 424 -8.37 -3.72 -1.91
N SER A 425 -7.42 -4.09 -2.77
CA SER A 425 -7.56 -4.02 -4.22
C SER A 425 -7.01 -5.28 -4.89
N ASP A 426 -7.70 -5.81 -5.90
CA ASP A 426 -7.19 -6.92 -6.73
C ASP A 426 -6.47 -6.40 -7.99
N ARG A 427 -6.29 -5.08 -8.11
CA ARG A 427 -5.64 -4.45 -9.26
C ARG A 427 -4.13 -4.58 -9.10
N LEU A 428 -3.45 -5.19 -10.07
CA LEU A 428 -1.99 -5.39 -10.03
C LEU A 428 -1.24 -4.13 -10.48
N GLY A 429 -0.26 -3.74 -9.67
CA GLY A 429 0.70 -2.72 -10.04
C GLY A 429 1.56 -3.13 -11.24
N LYS A 430 2.26 -2.16 -11.83
CA LYS A 430 3.00 -2.33 -13.09
C LYS A 430 4.02 -3.48 -13.14
N TYR A 431 4.47 -3.97 -11.99
CA TYR A 431 5.52 -4.98 -11.84
C TYR A 431 5.14 -6.12 -10.89
N GLU A 432 3.84 -6.36 -10.72
CA GLU A 432 3.33 -7.40 -9.81
C GLU A 432 2.89 -8.65 -10.58
N SER A 433 3.13 -9.82 -9.99
CA SER A 433 2.74 -11.09 -10.59
C SER A 433 1.29 -11.45 -10.24
N GLU A 434 0.50 -11.84 -11.24
CA GLU A 434 -0.86 -12.38 -11.06
C GLU A 434 -0.91 -13.60 -10.13
N LYS A 435 0.18 -14.36 -10.01
CA LYS A 435 0.24 -15.54 -9.14
C LYS A 435 -0.01 -15.20 -7.68
N MET A 436 0.32 -13.99 -7.24
CA MET A 436 0.15 -13.55 -5.85
C MET A 436 -1.31 -13.48 -5.43
N LEU A 437 -2.22 -13.09 -6.34
CA LEU A 437 -3.65 -12.96 -6.05
C LEU A 437 -4.36 -14.29 -5.76
N LYS A 438 -3.68 -15.43 -5.98
CA LYS A 438 -4.22 -16.76 -5.67
C LYS A 438 -4.08 -17.15 -4.21
N GLY A 439 -3.14 -16.55 -3.48
CA GLY A 439 -2.86 -16.91 -2.08
C GLY A 439 -2.63 -15.71 -1.17
N ALA A 440 -2.92 -14.50 -1.65
CA ALA A 440 -2.86 -13.29 -0.87
C ALA A 440 -3.80 -12.22 -1.43
N SER A 441 -4.25 -11.33 -0.56
CA SER A 441 -4.95 -10.10 -0.93
C SER A 441 -4.02 -8.90 -0.76
N ILE A 442 -4.07 -7.96 -1.70
CA ILE A 442 -3.27 -6.73 -1.60
C ILE A 442 -4.03 -5.72 -0.76
N ILE A 443 -3.39 -5.26 0.31
CA ILE A 443 -3.91 -4.20 1.18
C ILE A 443 -3.05 -2.96 0.99
N ASP A 444 -3.67 -1.89 0.49
CA ASP A 444 -3.08 -0.56 0.36
C ASP A 444 -3.34 0.25 1.64
N VAL A 445 -2.28 0.87 2.18
CA VAL A 445 -2.32 1.63 3.44
C VAL A 445 -2.15 3.11 3.15
N TYR A 446 -3.12 3.91 3.63
CA TYR A 446 -3.14 5.36 3.48
C TYR A 446 -3.13 6.02 4.86
N ASN A 447 -2.40 7.12 4.97
CA ASN A 447 -2.39 7.95 6.16
C ASN A 447 -3.39 9.09 6.01
N LEU A 448 -4.42 9.07 6.85
CA LEU A 448 -5.54 10.00 6.82
C LEU A 448 -5.16 11.42 7.26
N GLN A 449 -4.09 11.59 8.03
CA GLN A 449 -3.63 12.88 8.54
C GLN A 449 -2.69 13.56 7.54
N SER A 450 -1.68 12.85 7.03
CA SER A 450 -0.76 13.38 6.01
C SER A 450 -1.34 13.35 4.60
N LYS A 451 -2.48 12.67 4.39
CA LYS A 451 -3.21 12.55 3.12
C LYS A 451 -2.37 11.85 2.05
N THR A 452 -1.57 10.88 2.45
CA THR A 452 -0.60 10.18 1.59
C THR A 452 -0.85 8.67 1.55
N TYR A 453 -0.47 8.06 0.44
CA TYR A 453 -0.20 6.62 0.39
C TYR A 453 1.13 6.35 1.09
N ASP A 454 1.13 5.40 2.03
CA ASP A 454 2.33 5.02 2.78
C ASP A 454 2.99 3.80 2.11
N PHE A 455 2.30 2.66 2.07
CA PHE A 455 2.77 1.41 1.47
C PHE A 455 1.61 0.44 1.21
N SER A 456 1.93 -0.73 0.66
CA SER A 456 1.00 -1.86 0.52
C SER A 456 1.62 -3.12 1.10
N PHE A 457 0.79 -4.10 1.42
CA PHE A 457 1.28 -5.41 1.84
C PHE A 457 0.39 -6.52 1.31
N TYR A 458 0.98 -7.70 1.17
CA TYR A 458 0.23 -8.93 0.89
C TYR A 458 -0.27 -9.49 2.21
N LEU A 459 -1.59 -9.57 2.34
CA LEU A 459 -2.24 -10.34 3.40
C LEU A 459 -2.36 -11.78 2.91
N TYR A 460 -1.42 -12.63 3.31
CA TYR A 460 -1.30 -14.01 2.84
C TYR A 460 -2.39 -14.91 3.43
N HIS A 461 -3.06 -15.68 2.59
CA HIS A 461 -4.06 -16.69 2.95
C HIS A 461 -3.94 -17.91 2.01
N PRO A 462 -2.78 -18.58 1.97
CA PRO A 462 -2.47 -19.55 0.94
C PRO A 462 -3.42 -20.75 0.94
N GLY A 463 -3.96 -21.06 -0.23
CA GLY A 463 -4.85 -22.21 -0.42
C GLY A 463 -6.30 -21.99 -0.01
N LEU A 464 -6.65 -20.79 0.47
CA LEU A 464 -8.03 -20.41 0.79
C LEU A 464 -8.67 -19.57 -0.32
N GLU A 465 -9.98 -19.38 -0.23
CA GLU A 465 -10.71 -18.45 -1.10
C GLU A 465 -10.29 -16.99 -0.87
N LYS A 466 -10.87 -16.06 -1.65
CA LYS A 466 -10.56 -14.64 -1.51
C LYS A 466 -11.05 -14.09 -0.16
N LEU A 467 -10.31 -13.10 0.35
CA LEU A 467 -10.68 -12.31 1.52
C LEU A 467 -12.11 -11.75 1.38
N LYS A 468 -12.99 -12.12 2.32
CA LYS A 468 -14.38 -11.68 2.37
C LYS A 468 -14.50 -10.31 3.01
N GLU A 469 -13.90 -10.17 4.18
CA GLU A 469 -13.95 -8.96 5.01
C GLU A 469 -12.73 -8.91 5.92
N PHE A 470 -12.29 -7.72 6.30
CA PHE A 470 -11.28 -7.56 7.35
C PHE A 470 -11.58 -6.35 8.24
N ARG A 471 -11.00 -6.36 9.44
CA ARG A 471 -11.03 -5.27 10.41
C ARG A 471 -9.67 -5.11 11.07
N VAL A 472 -9.39 -3.90 11.54
CA VAL A 472 -8.15 -3.59 12.25
C VAL A 472 -8.52 -3.00 13.60
N ASP A 473 -7.96 -3.55 14.67
CA ASP A 473 -8.07 -3.00 16.02
C ASP A 473 -6.69 -3.04 16.70
N GLY A 474 -6.15 -1.86 17.00
CA GLY A 474 -4.79 -1.71 17.49
C GLY A 474 -3.76 -2.23 16.47
N LEU A 475 -2.90 -3.14 16.93
CA LEU A 475 -1.90 -3.82 16.11
C LEU A 475 -2.37 -5.21 15.63
N THR A 476 -3.67 -5.49 15.67
CA THR A 476 -4.23 -6.76 15.19
C THR A 476 -5.16 -6.51 14.01
N LEU A 477 -4.89 -7.21 12.91
CA LEU A 477 -5.78 -7.29 11.76
C LEU A 477 -6.50 -8.63 11.80
N TYR A 478 -7.82 -8.59 11.75
CA TYR A 478 -8.69 -9.76 11.71
C TYR A 478 -9.25 -9.91 10.29
N ALA A 479 -9.15 -11.09 9.71
CA ALA A 479 -9.59 -11.38 8.35
C ALA A 479 -10.54 -12.57 8.32
N LEU A 480 -11.68 -12.42 7.66
CA LEU A 480 -12.58 -13.52 7.32
C LEU A 480 -12.25 -14.00 5.91
N VAL A 481 -11.77 -15.24 5.81
CA VAL A 481 -11.38 -15.87 4.55
C VAL A 481 -12.02 -17.25 4.50
N ASP A 482 -12.91 -17.49 3.52
CA ASP A 482 -13.74 -18.69 3.47
C ASP A 482 -14.51 -18.89 4.81
N HIS A 483 -14.26 -20.01 5.52
CA HIS A 483 -14.80 -20.31 6.84
C HIS A 483 -13.78 -20.10 7.97
N TYR A 484 -12.66 -19.43 7.70
CA TYR A 484 -11.64 -19.12 8.69
C TYR A 484 -11.70 -17.66 9.15
N LEU A 485 -11.50 -17.46 10.45
CA LEU A 485 -11.03 -16.20 11.01
C LEU A 485 -9.51 -16.30 11.18
N ILE A 486 -8.77 -15.38 10.57
CA ILE A 486 -7.31 -15.32 10.67
C ILE A 486 -6.91 -14.01 11.32
N GLU A 487 -6.08 -14.10 12.34
CA GLU A 487 -5.51 -12.96 13.07
C GLU A 487 -4.08 -12.71 12.61
N TYR A 488 -3.75 -11.45 12.34
CA TYR A 488 -2.42 -11.02 11.96
C TYR A 488 -1.91 -9.93 12.88
N HIS A 489 -0.67 -10.07 13.34
CA HIS A 489 0.04 -9.01 14.03
C HIS A 489 0.59 -8.02 13.01
N LEU A 490 0.23 -6.76 13.15
CA LEU A 490 0.79 -5.65 12.39
C LEU A 490 2.10 -5.20 13.04
N ASP A 491 3.18 -5.16 12.26
CA ASP A 491 4.51 -4.78 12.74
C ASP A 491 4.52 -3.35 13.31
N ASN A 492 4.88 -3.20 14.59
CA ASN A 492 4.87 -1.93 15.30
C ASN A 492 5.94 -0.92 14.82
N THR A 493 6.95 -1.36 14.06
CA THR A 493 7.94 -0.49 13.44
C THR A 493 7.35 0.25 12.24
N LEU A 494 6.41 -0.38 11.53
CA LEU A 494 5.69 0.16 10.37
C LEU A 494 4.39 0.87 10.79
N PHE A 495 3.61 0.21 11.66
CA PHE A 495 2.32 0.70 12.14
C PHE A 495 2.49 1.40 13.49
N LYS A 496 2.68 2.71 13.44
CA LYS A 496 2.71 3.57 14.63
C LYS A 496 1.29 3.88 15.06
N MET A 497 0.67 2.92 15.75
CA MET A 497 -0.64 3.07 16.37
C MET A 497 -0.45 3.77 17.72
N ASP A 498 -1.04 4.95 17.88
CA ASP A 498 -1.08 5.60 19.18
C ASP A 498 -1.89 4.71 20.13
N SER A 499 -1.23 4.17 21.15
CA SER A 499 -1.87 3.32 22.14
C SER A 499 -2.83 4.15 22.99
N LYS A 500 -4.13 3.88 22.85
CA LYS A 500 -5.26 4.31 23.72
C LYS A 500 -5.78 5.73 23.52
N ILE A 501 -7.10 5.82 23.39
CA ILE A 501 -7.92 6.73 24.21
C ILE A 501 -8.77 5.85 25.11
#